data_AF-A0A935SP91-F1
#
_entry.id   AF-A0A935SP91-F1
#
_cell.length_a   1.000
_cell.length_b   1.000
_cell.length_c   1.000
_cell.angle_alpha   90.00
_cell.angle_beta   90.00
_cell.angle_gamma   90.00
#
_symmetry.space_group_name_H-M   'P 1'
#
loop_
_entity.id
_entity.type
_entity.pdbx_description
1 polymer ?
#
loop_
_entity_poly.entity_id
_entity_poly.type
_entity_poly.pdbx_seq_one_letter_code
_entity_poly.pdbx_strand_id
1 'polypeptide(L)'
;MAPGNTTAKAFNHTGTDGDSGKVELTYVSHVETMSLPRKIAQNNVIEYQGMFNNLLEMKWKNLRKRHDDSALAFIIANRLQLSKAIIDPQIASANPGIWNEVNFALEIDANKAALFAQKIKSFMAARLYAGGNYDVIADLQMTDAFEFAKQQGAANSSNMAFQFAGLNIASTQDQISANYGNGSVLIMPEKYFAALPWNDNLNKIGVNSGENEVGSLGLAADPFGSGAIADVSMYTKRADTSANVTGGSTQDIVDYWELTLTIAYALPPLSTVGESVVALVGQNS
;
A
#
# COMPACT_ATOMS: atom_id res chain seq x y z
N MET A 1 -10.06 -21.10 -15.42
CA MET A 1 -10.14 -22.19 -16.43
C MET A 1 -11.11 -21.77 -17.52
N ALA A 2 -10.77 -21.97 -18.80
CA ALA A 2 -11.67 -21.60 -19.90
C ALA A 2 -12.93 -22.49 -19.90
N PRO A 3 -14.14 -21.93 -19.80
CA PRO A 3 -15.36 -22.71 -19.82
C PRO A 3 -15.66 -23.12 -21.27
N GLY A 4 -15.49 -24.42 -21.57
CA GLY A 4 -15.91 -25.02 -22.85
C GLY A 4 -14.77 -25.65 -23.66
N ASN A 5 -14.97 -26.90 -24.08
CA ASN A 5 -14.07 -27.67 -24.97
C ASN A 5 -14.75 -28.04 -26.30
N THR A 6 -15.79 -27.30 -26.70
CA THR A 6 -16.53 -27.57 -27.93
C THR A 6 -15.83 -26.94 -29.13
N THR A 7 -15.41 -27.78 -30.08
CA THR A 7 -14.70 -27.39 -31.30
C THR A 7 -15.64 -27.11 -32.48
N ALA A 8 -16.95 -27.30 -32.31
CA ALA A 8 -17.98 -27.09 -33.33
C ALA A 8 -18.84 -25.85 -33.01
N LYS A 9 -19.20 -25.07 -34.04
CA LYS A 9 -20.15 -23.97 -33.93
C LYS A 9 -21.55 -24.54 -33.66
N ALA A 10 -22.17 -24.19 -32.54
CA ALA A 10 -23.53 -24.62 -32.20
C ALA A 10 -24.55 -23.56 -32.64
N PHE A 11 -25.73 -23.95 -33.13
CA PHE A 11 -26.76 -22.97 -33.50
C PHE A 11 -27.47 -22.36 -32.28
N ASN A 12 -27.47 -23.08 -31.15
CA ASN A 12 -28.03 -22.63 -29.87
C ASN A 12 -26.89 -22.40 -28.88
N HIS A 13 -26.45 -21.15 -28.78
CA HIS A 13 -25.33 -20.74 -27.93
C HIS A 13 -25.84 -20.42 -26.53
N THR A 14 -26.06 -21.43 -25.69
CA THR A 14 -26.34 -21.20 -24.25
C THR A 14 -25.02 -20.95 -23.53
N GLY A 15 -24.50 -19.73 -23.64
CA GLY A 15 -23.39 -19.25 -22.81
C GLY A 15 -23.92 -18.82 -21.44
N THR A 16 -23.09 -18.92 -20.41
CA THR A 16 -23.33 -18.22 -19.14
C THR A 16 -22.95 -16.76 -19.37
N ASP A 17 -23.85 -15.82 -19.07
CA ASP A 17 -23.49 -14.41 -19.03
C ASP A 17 -22.41 -14.19 -17.96
N GLY A 18 -21.46 -13.29 -18.23
CA GLY A 18 -20.37 -13.00 -17.30
C GLY A 18 -20.93 -12.53 -15.96
N ASP A 19 -20.50 -13.17 -14.88
CA ASP A 19 -20.95 -12.84 -13.53
C ASP A 19 -20.34 -11.48 -13.12
N SER A 20 -21.19 -10.54 -12.68
CA SER A 20 -20.69 -9.25 -12.17
C SER A 20 -20.46 -9.37 -10.67
N GLY A 21 -19.19 -9.40 -10.28
CA GLY A 21 -18.80 -9.50 -8.87
C GLY A 21 -19.02 -8.19 -8.12
N LYS A 22 -19.64 -8.26 -6.94
CA LYS A 22 -19.70 -7.14 -5.98
C LYS A 22 -18.44 -7.15 -5.11
N VAL A 23 -17.78 -6.01 -4.97
CA VAL A 23 -16.72 -5.80 -3.96
C VAL A 23 -17.33 -5.07 -2.76
N GLU A 24 -17.19 -5.66 -1.58
CA GLU A 24 -17.55 -5.00 -0.33
C GLU A 24 -16.35 -4.18 0.18
N LEU A 25 -16.55 -2.87 0.33
CA LEU A 25 -15.52 -1.95 0.81
C LEU A 25 -15.60 -1.88 2.34
N THR A 26 -14.54 -2.34 3.01
CA THR A 26 -14.38 -2.14 4.45
C THR A 26 -13.44 -0.96 4.68
N TYR A 27 -13.95 0.10 5.29
CA TYR A 27 -13.15 1.27 5.64
C TYR A 27 -12.41 1.06 6.95
N VAL A 28 -11.14 1.42 6.96
CA VAL A 28 -10.29 1.45 8.15
C VAL A 28 -9.94 2.91 8.44
N SER A 29 -10.12 3.34 9.68
CA SER A 29 -9.77 4.68 10.14
C SER A 29 -8.49 4.63 10.97
N HIS A 30 -7.47 5.36 10.51
CA HIS A 30 -6.25 5.60 11.25
C HIS A 30 -6.33 6.98 11.91
N VAL A 31 -6.11 7.06 13.21
CA VAL A 31 -6.29 8.28 14.01
C VAL A 31 -5.00 8.63 14.75
N GLU A 32 -4.60 9.89 14.67
CA GLU A 32 -3.52 10.48 15.44
C GLU A 32 -4.01 11.73 16.17
N THR A 33 -3.86 11.75 17.49
CA THR A 33 -4.22 12.89 18.33
C THR A 33 -2.98 13.60 18.87
N MET A 34 -3.08 14.90 19.05
CA MET A 34 -2.06 15.71 19.72
C MET A 34 -2.70 16.82 20.55
N SER A 35 -1.97 17.27 21.56
CA SER A 35 -2.39 18.41 22.39
C SER A 35 -1.21 19.35 22.58
N LEU A 36 -1.46 20.65 22.53
CA LEU A 36 -0.45 21.67 22.68
C LEU A 36 -0.91 22.74 23.68
N PRO A 37 -0.26 22.83 24.85
CA PRO A 37 -0.54 23.87 25.83
C PRO A 37 0.11 25.20 25.43
N ARG A 38 -0.64 26.29 25.47
CA ARG A 38 -0.16 27.62 25.02
C ARG A 38 0.88 28.22 25.96
N LYS A 39 0.74 28.05 27.27
CA LYS A 39 1.71 28.62 28.23
C LYS A 39 3.05 27.92 28.22
N ILE A 40 3.10 26.65 27.83
CA ILE A 40 4.38 25.96 27.60
C ILE A 40 5.15 26.63 26.46
N ALA A 41 4.47 26.99 25.37
CA ALA A 41 5.11 27.71 24.27
C ALA A 41 5.53 29.14 24.65
N GLN A 42 4.83 29.80 25.59
CA GLN A 42 5.27 31.09 26.13
C GLN A 42 6.51 30.99 27.02
N ASN A 43 6.68 29.86 27.70
CA ASN A 43 7.78 29.62 28.62
C ASN A 43 9.02 28.99 27.94
N ASN A 44 8.90 28.59 26.67
CA ASN A 44 9.97 27.94 25.90
C ASN A 44 10.54 28.87 24.83
N VAL A 45 11.78 28.57 24.40
CA VAL A 45 12.49 29.32 23.34
C VAL A 45 11.90 29.08 21.95
N ILE A 46 11.23 27.95 21.74
CA ILE A 46 10.57 27.61 20.48
C ILE A 46 9.17 28.19 20.49
N GLU A 47 8.86 29.02 19.48
CA GLU A 47 7.52 29.58 19.30
C GLU A 47 6.48 28.47 19.10
N TYR A 48 5.26 28.73 19.57
CA TYR A 48 4.12 27.81 19.50
C TYR A 48 3.96 27.18 18.10
N GLN A 49 4.12 27.99 17.04
CA GLN A 49 4.01 27.55 15.66
C GLN A 49 5.08 26.51 15.29
N GLY A 50 6.31 26.67 15.78
CA GLY A 50 7.40 25.71 15.55
C GLY A 50 7.14 24.37 16.23
N MET A 51 6.63 24.40 17.45
CA MET A 51 6.22 23.18 18.19
C MET A 51 5.06 22.47 17.50
N PHE A 52 4.05 23.22 17.07
CA PHE A 52 2.91 22.68 16.33
C PHE A 52 3.33 22.02 15.02
N ASN A 53 4.15 22.70 14.20
CA ASN A 53 4.59 22.16 12.91
C ASN A 53 5.39 20.86 13.08
N ASN A 54 6.27 20.78 14.09
CA ASN A 54 7.04 19.57 14.36
C ASN A 54 6.13 18.39 14.80
N LEU A 55 5.20 18.64 15.73
CA LEU A 55 4.25 17.61 16.18
C LEU A 55 3.36 17.15 15.03
N LEU A 56 2.83 18.09 14.25
CA LEU A 56 2.01 17.80 13.07
C LEU A 56 2.77 16.93 12.06
N GLU A 57 4.02 17.26 11.76
CA GLU A 57 4.88 16.49 10.87
C GLU A 57 5.08 15.05 11.39
N MET A 58 5.35 14.89 12.69
CA MET A 58 5.49 13.58 13.32
C MET A 58 4.19 12.76 13.26
N LYS A 59 3.04 13.41 13.46
CA LYS A 59 1.73 12.74 13.36
C LYS A 59 1.44 12.27 11.94
N TRP A 60 1.74 13.08 10.93
CA TRP A 60 1.62 12.66 9.55
C TRP A 60 2.53 11.48 9.19
N LYS A 61 3.78 11.45 9.67
CA LYS A 61 4.68 10.30 9.47
C LYS A 61 4.11 9.01 10.07
N ASN A 62 3.57 9.07 11.29
CA ASN A 62 2.94 7.93 11.93
C ASN A 62 1.70 7.46 11.16
N LEU A 63 0.86 8.41 10.71
CA LEU A 63 -0.35 8.12 9.97
C LEU A 63 -0.03 7.41 8.64
N ARG A 64 1.00 7.87 7.92
CA ARG A 64 1.53 7.22 6.72
C ARG A 64 2.01 5.81 7.00
N LYS A 65 2.83 5.62 8.04
CA LYS A 65 3.30 4.27 8.38
C LYS A 65 2.12 3.31 8.61
N ARG A 66 1.13 3.70 9.43
CA ARG A 66 -0.04 2.83 9.67
C ARG A 66 -0.86 2.57 8.41
N HIS A 67 -0.95 3.58 7.53
CA HIS A 67 -1.57 3.43 6.22
C HIS A 67 -0.84 2.39 5.37
N ASP A 68 0.47 2.54 5.20
CA ASP A 68 1.33 1.61 4.45
C ASP A 68 1.26 0.19 5.01
N ASP A 69 1.38 0.03 6.35
CA ASP A 69 1.24 -1.26 7.05
C ASP A 69 -0.11 -1.93 6.72
N SER A 70 -1.21 -1.16 6.76
CA SER A 70 -2.56 -1.66 6.50
C SER A 70 -2.79 -2.01 5.03
N ALA A 71 -2.24 -1.23 4.10
CA ALA A 71 -2.32 -1.50 2.66
C ALA A 71 -1.54 -2.78 2.31
N LEU A 72 -0.32 -2.92 2.84
CA LEU A 72 0.50 -4.11 2.63
C LEU A 72 -0.19 -5.36 3.21
N ALA A 73 -0.71 -5.28 4.44
CA ALA A 73 -1.45 -6.37 5.05
C ALA A 73 -2.66 -6.81 4.21
N PHE A 74 -3.42 -5.85 3.66
CA PHE A 74 -4.54 -6.14 2.76
C PHE A 74 -4.09 -6.86 1.48
N ILE A 75 -3.03 -6.39 0.84
CA ILE A 75 -2.51 -6.98 -0.41
C ILE A 75 -1.97 -8.39 -0.15
N ILE A 76 -1.25 -8.62 0.95
CA ILE A 76 -0.73 -9.94 1.33
C ILE A 76 -1.88 -10.91 1.64
N ALA A 77 -2.91 -10.45 2.36
CA ALA A 77 -4.07 -11.28 2.69
C ALA A 77 -4.85 -11.72 1.45
N ASN A 78 -4.92 -10.86 0.43
CA ASN A 78 -5.62 -11.09 -0.83
C ASN A 78 -4.68 -11.53 -1.96
N ARG A 79 -3.50 -12.08 -1.67
CA ARG A 79 -2.60 -12.61 -2.69
C ARG A 79 -3.14 -13.92 -3.29
N LEU A 80 -2.54 -14.32 -4.41
CA LEU A 80 -2.85 -15.58 -5.09
C LEU A 80 -2.58 -16.77 -4.16
N GLN A 81 -3.59 -17.59 -3.93
CA GLN A 81 -3.60 -18.74 -3.03
C GLN A 81 -4.08 -20.04 -3.72
N LEU A 82 -4.04 -20.09 -5.05
CA LEU A 82 -4.37 -21.30 -5.80
C LEU A 82 -3.37 -22.43 -5.52
N SER A 83 -3.85 -23.67 -5.64
CA SER A 83 -3.03 -24.86 -5.43
C SER A 83 -1.95 -24.99 -6.51
N LYS A 84 -0.86 -25.68 -6.15
CA LYS A 84 0.26 -25.94 -7.06
C LYS A 84 -0.16 -26.67 -8.34
N ALA A 85 -1.10 -27.60 -8.23
CA ALA A 85 -1.64 -28.34 -9.36
C ALA A 85 -2.34 -27.47 -10.41
N ILE A 86 -2.81 -26.27 -10.04
CA ILE A 86 -3.40 -25.30 -10.97
C ILE A 86 -2.32 -24.38 -11.54
N ILE A 87 -1.40 -23.90 -10.71
CA ILE A 87 -0.41 -22.89 -11.11
C ILE A 87 0.72 -23.47 -11.95
N ASP A 88 1.33 -24.59 -11.55
CA ASP A 88 2.50 -25.14 -12.23
C ASP A 88 2.25 -25.41 -13.73
N PRO A 89 1.12 -26.01 -14.15
CA PRO A 89 0.83 -26.20 -15.57
C PRO A 89 0.70 -24.89 -16.36
N GLN A 90 0.19 -23.82 -15.73
CA GLN A 90 0.03 -22.52 -16.40
C GLN A 90 1.38 -21.87 -16.69
N ILE A 91 2.33 -22.00 -15.76
CA ILE A 91 3.64 -21.35 -15.82
C ILE A 91 4.73 -22.21 -16.46
N ALA A 92 4.40 -23.46 -16.84
CA ALA A 92 5.36 -24.44 -17.35
C ALA A 92 6.15 -23.94 -18.57
N SER A 93 5.49 -23.24 -19.50
CA SER A 93 6.14 -22.69 -20.71
C SER A 93 7.05 -21.51 -20.40
N ALA A 94 6.72 -20.72 -19.39
CA ALA A 94 7.50 -19.57 -18.94
C ALA A 94 8.71 -19.99 -18.07
N ASN A 95 8.61 -21.14 -17.39
CA ASN A 95 9.57 -21.65 -16.40
C ASN A 95 10.14 -20.55 -15.49
N PRO A 96 9.26 -19.75 -14.82
CA PRO A 96 9.72 -18.60 -14.05
C PRO A 96 10.33 -19.02 -12.71
N GLY A 97 9.87 -20.14 -12.14
CA GLY A 97 10.24 -20.65 -10.82
C GLY A 97 9.35 -21.83 -10.43
N ILE A 98 9.33 -22.16 -9.14
CA ILE A 98 8.48 -23.22 -8.57
C ILE A 98 7.39 -22.54 -7.72
N TRP A 99 6.11 -22.92 -7.89
CA TRP A 99 5.07 -22.45 -6.98
C TRP A 99 5.13 -23.20 -5.65
N ASN A 100 5.23 -22.46 -4.55
CA ASN A 100 5.14 -22.96 -3.18
C ASN A 100 3.73 -22.70 -2.64
N GLU A 101 2.95 -23.77 -2.47
CA GLU A 101 1.57 -23.70 -1.98
C GLU A 101 1.45 -23.53 -0.46
N VAL A 102 2.53 -23.68 0.31
CA VAL A 102 2.55 -23.40 1.75
C VAL A 102 2.66 -21.89 1.99
N ASN A 103 3.58 -21.26 1.27
CA ASN A 103 3.82 -19.82 1.38
C ASN A 103 2.91 -19.00 0.46
N PHE A 104 2.28 -19.66 -0.53
CA PHE A 104 1.53 -19.06 -1.61
C PHE A 104 2.37 -18.01 -2.35
N ALA A 105 3.51 -18.47 -2.85
CA ALA A 105 4.51 -17.64 -3.51
C ALA A 105 5.18 -18.39 -4.67
N LEU A 106 5.56 -17.63 -5.69
CA LEU A 106 6.48 -18.12 -6.71
C LEU A 106 7.90 -18.00 -6.18
N GLU A 107 8.62 -19.11 -6.16
CA GLU A 107 10.02 -19.16 -5.74
C GLU A 107 10.92 -19.16 -6.98
N ILE A 108 11.67 -18.07 -7.15
CA ILE A 108 12.67 -17.95 -8.19
C ILE A 108 13.99 -18.49 -7.64
N ASP A 109 14.55 -19.47 -8.33
CA ASP A 109 15.84 -20.08 -8.02
C ASP A 109 16.97 -19.05 -8.05
N ALA A 110 17.93 -19.16 -7.12
CA ALA A 110 19.08 -18.26 -7.02
C ALA A 110 19.90 -18.15 -8.32
N ASN A 111 19.98 -19.22 -9.12
CA ASN A 111 20.66 -19.22 -10.41
C ASN A 111 19.97 -18.33 -11.46
N LYS A 112 18.69 -18.00 -11.24
CA LYS A 112 17.90 -17.10 -12.10
C LYS A 112 17.77 -15.69 -11.53
N ALA A 113 18.44 -15.37 -10.42
CA ALA A 113 18.34 -14.09 -9.73
C ALA A 113 18.64 -12.88 -10.63
N ALA A 114 19.61 -13.02 -11.54
CA ALA A 114 19.93 -11.95 -12.49
C ALA A 114 18.72 -11.58 -13.39
N LEU A 115 17.85 -12.54 -13.72
CA LEU A 115 16.68 -12.32 -14.56
C LEU A 115 15.38 -12.21 -13.75
N PHE A 116 15.47 -11.93 -12.44
CA PHE A 116 14.32 -11.92 -11.54
C PHE A 116 13.16 -11.05 -12.09
N ALA A 117 13.43 -9.81 -12.48
CA ALA A 117 12.41 -8.91 -13.00
C ALA A 117 11.84 -9.35 -14.36
N GLN A 118 12.58 -10.10 -15.17
CA GLN A 118 12.02 -10.73 -16.38
C GLN A 118 11.15 -11.94 -16.03
N LYS A 119 11.54 -12.74 -15.05
CA LYS A 119 10.84 -13.96 -14.63
C LYS A 119 9.49 -13.66 -14.00
N ILE A 120 9.38 -12.61 -13.19
CA ILE A 120 8.08 -12.15 -12.65
C ILE A 120 7.12 -11.69 -13.77
N LYS A 121 7.64 -11.05 -14.82
CA LYS A 121 6.81 -10.69 -16.00
C LYS A 121 6.35 -11.92 -16.75
N SER A 122 7.24 -12.90 -16.96
CA SER A 122 6.86 -14.16 -17.61
C SER A 122 5.82 -14.93 -16.80
N PHE A 123 5.90 -14.89 -15.47
CA PHE A 123 4.87 -15.45 -14.58
C PHE A 123 3.51 -14.77 -14.78
N MET A 124 3.47 -13.43 -14.80
CA MET A 124 2.22 -12.70 -15.05
C MET A 124 1.67 -12.94 -16.46
N ALA A 125 2.54 -12.97 -17.47
CA ALA A 125 2.16 -13.25 -18.84
C ALA A 125 1.55 -14.66 -19.00
N ALA A 126 2.11 -15.66 -18.31
CA ALA A 126 1.58 -17.02 -18.28
C ALA A 126 0.18 -17.11 -17.63
N ARG A 127 -0.17 -16.13 -16.79
CA ARG A 127 -1.47 -16.00 -16.13
C ARG A 127 -2.44 -15.07 -16.87
N LEU A 128 -2.29 -14.95 -18.19
CA LEU A 128 -3.15 -14.15 -19.08
C LEU A 128 -3.08 -12.63 -18.90
N TYR A 129 -2.07 -12.12 -18.18
CA TYR A 129 -1.80 -10.68 -18.06
C TYR A 129 -0.70 -10.21 -19.03
N ALA A 130 -0.51 -10.91 -20.15
CA ALA A 130 0.56 -10.64 -21.11
C ALA A 130 0.38 -9.29 -21.84
N GLY A 131 1.49 -8.61 -22.13
CA GLY A 131 1.51 -7.40 -22.96
C GLY A 131 1.14 -6.09 -22.25
N GLY A 132 0.80 -6.15 -20.96
CA GLY A 132 0.57 -4.97 -20.12
C GLY A 132 1.80 -4.54 -19.31
N ASN A 133 1.67 -3.38 -18.66
CA ASN A 133 2.57 -2.96 -17.58
C ASN A 133 2.14 -3.62 -16.26
N TYR A 134 3.07 -3.68 -15.31
CA TYR A 134 2.84 -4.26 -13.99
C TYR A 134 3.26 -3.29 -12.89
N ASP A 135 2.47 -3.26 -11.82
CA ASP A 135 2.84 -2.61 -10.56
C ASP A 135 3.54 -3.65 -9.68
N VAL A 136 4.71 -3.28 -9.16
CA VAL A 136 5.55 -4.13 -8.31
C VAL A 136 5.80 -3.39 -7.00
N ILE A 137 5.47 -4.02 -5.89
CA ILE A 137 5.82 -3.56 -4.55
C ILE A 137 6.98 -4.42 -4.07
N ALA A 138 8.15 -3.83 -3.90
CA ALA A 138 9.36 -4.52 -3.47
C ALA A 138 9.71 -4.15 -2.03
N ASP A 139 10.23 -5.13 -1.28
CA ASP A 139 10.93 -4.79 -0.04
C ASP A 139 12.23 -4.01 -0.33
N LEU A 140 12.83 -3.42 0.70
CA LEU A 140 14.04 -2.61 0.55
C LEU A 140 15.21 -3.42 -0.06
N GLN A 141 15.35 -4.69 0.31
CA GLN A 141 16.42 -5.54 -0.21
C GLN A 141 16.30 -5.80 -1.71
N MET A 142 15.09 -6.07 -2.21
CA MET A 142 14.85 -6.15 -3.65
C MET A 142 14.90 -4.81 -4.35
N THR A 143 14.51 -3.73 -3.67
CA THR A 143 14.62 -2.37 -4.22
C THR A 143 16.07 -2.05 -4.54
N ASP A 144 16.99 -2.28 -3.61
CA ASP A 144 18.43 -2.08 -3.80
C ASP A 144 18.99 -2.92 -4.97
N ALA A 145 18.58 -4.20 -5.04
CA ALA A 145 18.98 -5.09 -6.12
C ALA A 145 18.47 -4.62 -7.50
N PHE A 146 17.24 -4.10 -7.55
CA PHE A 146 16.66 -3.54 -8.78
C PHE A 146 17.33 -2.23 -9.19
N GLU A 147 17.66 -1.34 -8.26
CA GLU A 147 18.39 -0.11 -8.57
C GLU A 147 19.77 -0.41 -9.16
N PHE A 148 20.50 -1.35 -8.56
CA PHE A 148 21.79 -1.79 -9.07
C PHE A 148 21.66 -2.36 -10.50
N ALA A 149 20.70 -3.25 -10.73
CA ALA A 149 20.47 -3.86 -12.04
C ALA A 149 19.96 -2.87 -13.10
N LYS A 150 19.22 -1.82 -12.71
CA LYS A 150 18.78 -0.74 -13.60
C LYS A 150 19.96 0.12 -14.07
N GLN A 151 20.96 0.33 -13.22
CA GLN A 151 22.15 1.11 -13.55
C GLN A 151 23.15 0.36 -14.46
N GLN A 152 22.98 -0.95 -14.64
CA GLN A 152 23.76 -1.72 -15.61
C GLN A 152 23.32 -1.42 -17.04
N GLY A 153 23.87 -0.34 -17.59
CA GLY A 153 23.55 0.21 -18.91
C GLY A 153 24.18 -0.52 -20.11
N ALA A 154 23.89 0.00 -21.31
CA ALA A 154 24.22 -0.63 -22.58
C ALA A 154 25.73 -0.77 -22.90
N ALA A 155 26.60 0.00 -22.24
CA ALA A 155 28.06 -0.07 -22.43
C ALA A 155 28.73 -1.17 -21.57
N ASN A 156 28.00 -1.80 -20.65
CA ASN A 156 28.51 -2.90 -19.83
C ASN A 156 28.31 -4.24 -20.54
N SER A 157 29.25 -5.17 -20.34
CA SER A 157 29.18 -6.52 -20.91
C SER A 157 27.97 -7.34 -20.44
N SER A 158 27.37 -6.96 -19.31
CA SER A 158 26.10 -7.47 -18.79
C SER A 158 25.09 -6.32 -18.68
N ASN A 159 24.38 -6.00 -19.77
CA ASN A 159 23.30 -5.03 -19.74
C ASN A 159 22.04 -5.71 -19.19
N MET A 160 21.55 -5.24 -18.05
CA MET A 160 20.39 -5.80 -17.36
C MET A 160 19.20 -4.84 -17.33
N ALA A 161 19.35 -3.60 -17.81
CA ALA A 161 18.32 -2.57 -17.72
C ALA A 161 17.04 -2.90 -18.51
N PHE A 162 17.16 -3.69 -19.59
CA PHE A 162 16.03 -4.06 -20.46
C PHE A 162 14.91 -4.82 -19.71
N GLN A 163 15.23 -5.50 -18.61
CA GLN A 163 14.26 -6.31 -17.88
C GLN A 163 13.23 -5.46 -17.13
N PHE A 164 13.49 -4.17 -16.90
CA PHE A 164 12.62 -3.29 -16.14
C PHE A 164 11.58 -2.55 -16.98
N ALA A 165 11.64 -2.67 -18.31
CA ALA A 165 10.62 -2.09 -19.18
C ALA A 165 9.23 -2.66 -18.83
N GLY A 166 8.26 -1.75 -18.61
CA GLY A 166 6.89 -2.07 -18.22
C GLY A 166 6.67 -2.40 -16.74
N LEU A 167 7.66 -2.15 -15.86
CA LEU A 167 7.52 -2.32 -14.41
C LEU A 167 7.48 -0.97 -13.69
N ASN A 168 6.38 -0.70 -12.99
CA ASN A 168 6.26 0.39 -12.03
C ASN A 168 6.64 -0.14 -10.65
N ILE A 169 7.84 0.17 -10.19
CA ILE A 169 8.38 -0.38 -8.94
C ILE A 169 8.22 0.65 -7.84
N ALA A 170 7.42 0.32 -6.82
CA ALA A 170 7.33 1.02 -5.55
C ALA A 170 8.06 0.22 -4.47
N SER A 171 8.75 0.90 -3.56
CA SER A 171 9.38 0.28 -2.41
C SER A 171 8.48 0.39 -1.19
N THR A 172 8.48 -0.65 -0.36
CA THR A 172 7.93 -0.61 1.00
C THR A 172 9.05 -0.72 2.02
N GLN A 173 8.87 -0.06 3.16
CA GLN A 173 9.81 -0.13 4.29
C GLN A 173 9.64 -1.41 5.10
N ASP A 174 8.48 -2.07 5.00
CA ASP A 174 8.20 -3.29 5.73
C ASP A 174 8.64 -4.53 4.97
N GLN A 175 8.92 -5.59 5.72
CA GLN A 175 9.25 -6.88 5.15
C GLN A 175 7.98 -7.54 4.58
N ILE A 176 7.99 -7.81 3.27
CA ILE A 176 6.86 -8.46 2.58
C ILE A 176 6.71 -9.93 3.01
N SER A 177 7.83 -10.64 3.18
CA SER A 177 7.82 -12.04 3.64
C SER A 177 9.06 -12.40 4.46
N ALA A 178 8.85 -13.01 5.63
CA ALA A 178 9.91 -13.56 6.47
C ALA A 178 10.61 -14.79 5.87
N ASN A 179 9.96 -15.48 4.92
CA ASN A 179 10.44 -16.74 4.38
C ASN A 179 11.52 -16.57 3.30
N TYR A 180 11.75 -15.35 2.80
CA TYR A 180 12.65 -15.07 1.68
C TYR A 180 13.74 -14.08 2.10
N GLY A 181 14.84 -14.61 2.64
CA GLY A 181 15.97 -13.80 3.14
C GLY A 181 16.78 -13.07 2.06
N ASN A 182 16.56 -13.40 0.79
CA ASN A 182 17.14 -12.66 -0.34
C ASN A 182 16.24 -11.53 -0.84
N GLY A 183 15.04 -11.36 -0.26
CA GLY A 183 14.05 -10.37 -0.66
C GLY A 183 12.88 -10.98 -1.42
N SER A 184 11.81 -10.19 -1.49
CA SER A 184 10.51 -10.57 -2.02
C SER A 184 9.78 -9.36 -2.61
N VAL A 185 8.87 -9.65 -3.54
CA VAL A 185 8.04 -8.65 -4.20
C VAL A 185 6.61 -9.13 -4.32
N LEU A 186 5.67 -8.18 -4.32
CA LEU A 186 4.31 -8.38 -4.77
C LEU A 186 4.19 -7.80 -6.18
N ILE A 187 3.62 -8.56 -7.11
CA ILE A 187 3.40 -8.12 -8.49
C ILE A 187 1.91 -8.22 -8.83
N MET A 188 1.42 -7.23 -9.56
CA MET A 188 0.04 -7.17 -10.07
C MET A 188 -0.02 -6.40 -11.41
N PRO A 189 -1.08 -6.55 -12.21
CA PRO A 189 -1.29 -5.71 -13.39
C PRO A 189 -1.45 -4.24 -12.98
N GLU A 190 -1.01 -3.32 -13.85
CA GLU A 190 -1.10 -1.88 -13.58
C GLU A 190 -2.53 -1.45 -13.24
N LYS A 191 -2.70 -0.65 -12.17
CA LYS A 191 -3.99 -0.04 -11.73
C LYS A 191 -5.05 -1.02 -11.21
N TYR A 192 -4.66 -2.24 -10.84
CA TYR A 192 -5.60 -3.22 -10.28
C TYR A 192 -5.78 -3.08 -8.77
N PHE A 193 -4.90 -2.35 -8.09
CA PHE A 193 -5.08 -1.97 -6.69
C PHE A 193 -5.69 -0.58 -6.60
N ALA A 194 -6.77 -0.46 -5.81
CA ALA A 194 -7.42 0.81 -5.54
C ALA A 194 -7.48 1.06 -4.03
N ALA A 195 -7.13 2.28 -3.64
CA ALA A 195 -7.32 2.79 -2.29
C ALA A 195 -8.32 3.96 -2.37
N LEU A 196 -9.46 3.82 -1.71
CA LEU A 196 -10.56 4.78 -1.77
C LEU A 196 -10.63 5.55 -0.44
N PRO A 197 -10.19 6.82 -0.41
CA PRO A 197 -10.31 7.64 0.79
C PRO A 197 -11.77 8.04 1.03
N TRP A 198 -12.14 8.16 2.29
CA TRP A 198 -13.41 8.72 2.73
C TRP A 198 -13.15 9.81 3.76
N ASN A 199 -13.89 10.91 3.61
CA ASN A 199 -13.85 12.06 4.50
C ASN A 199 -15.29 12.40 4.89
N ASP A 200 -15.49 12.77 6.15
CA ASP A 200 -16.81 13.14 6.66
C ASP A 200 -17.37 14.38 5.91
N ASN A 201 -18.68 14.44 5.74
CA ASN A 201 -19.33 15.56 5.06
C ASN A 201 -19.15 16.88 5.82
N LEU A 202 -19.15 16.88 7.16
CA LEU A 202 -18.90 18.09 7.95
C LEU A 202 -17.46 18.59 7.79
N ASN A 203 -16.49 17.68 7.74
CA ASN A 203 -15.09 17.99 7.48
C ASN A 203 -14.87 18.55 6.07
N LYS A 204 -15.60 18.02 5.07
CA LYS A 204 -15.59 18.55 3.69
C LYS A 204 -16.15 19.96 3.58
N ILE A 205 -17.23 20.25 4.31
CA ILE A 205 -17.87 21.57 4.31
C ILE A 205 -16.98 22.60 5.01
N GLY A 206 -16.21 22.16 6.00
CA GLY A 206 -15.38 23.04 6.82
C GLY A 206 -16.24 23.77 7.84
N VAL A 207 -16.13 23.37 9.11
CA VAL A 207 -16.80 24.07 10.22
C VAL A 207 -15.75 24.88 10.93
N ASN A 208 -15.98 26.18 11.11
CA ASN A 208 -15.11 27.03 11.90
C ASN A 208 -15.94 27.78 12.93
N SER A 209 -15.96 27.26 14.16
CA SER A 209 -16.64 27.90 15.30
C SER A 209 -15.67 28.69 16.19
N GLY A 210 -14.45 28.94 15.71
CA GLY A 210 -13.36 29.58 16.45
C GLY A 210 -12.71 28.67 17.51
N GLU A 211 -11.87 29.26 18.37
CA GLU A 211 -11.16 28.60 19.48
C GLU A 211 -12.07 28.36 20.70
N ASN A 212 -13.26 27.83 20.46
CA ASN A 212 -14.26 27.52 21.48
C ASN A 212 -14.42 25.99 21.62
N GLU A 213 -15.21 25.52 22.59
CA GLU A 213 -15.42 24.07 22.80
C GLU A 213 -16.03 23.34 21.60
N VAL A 214 -16.70 24.07 20.69
CA VAL A 214 -17.27 23.54 19.43
C VAL A 214 -16.17 23.23 18.41
N GLY A 215 -15.06 23.98 18.44
CA GLY A 215 -13.89 23.70 17.61
C GLY A 215 -14.04 24.02 16.13
N SER A 216 -13.08 23.50 15.36
CA SER A 216 -13.03 23.56 13.91
C SER A 216 -12.89 22.16 13.31
N LEU A 217 -13.54 21.94 12.17
CA LEU A 217 -13.44 20.73 11.35
C LEU A 217 -12.98 21.13 9.95
N GLY A 218 -12.12 20.32 9.36
CA GLY A 218 -11.64 20.55 8.01
C GLY A 218 -10.95 19.34 7.42
N LEU A 219 -10.25 19.60 6.31
CA LEU A 219 -9.41 18.64 5.61
C LEU A 219 -7.97 19.15 5.59
N ALA A 220 -7.02 18.25 5.72
CA ALA A 220 -5.60 18.54 5.49
C ALA A 220 -5.02 17.55 4.48
N ALA A 221 -4.38 18.10 3.45
CA ALA A 221 -3.61 17.31 2.52
C ALA A 221 -2.28 16.90 3.17
N ASP A 222 -1.83 15.70 2.82
CA ASP A 222 -0.61 15.15 3.33
C ASP A 222 0.63 15.97 2.90
N PRO A 223 1.42 16.54 3.83
CA PRO A 223 2.47 17.50 3.52
C PRO A 223 3.65 16.93 2.74
N PHE A 224 3.85 15.60 2.71
CA PHE A 224 4.94 14.98 1.93
C PHE A 224 4.46 14.41 0.58
N GLY A 225 3.30 14.85 0.07
CA GLY A 225 2.89 14.61 -1.32
C GLY A 225 2.40 13.20 -1.67
N SER A 226 1.85 12.44 -0.71
CA SER A 226 1.22 11.13 -1.02
C SER A 226 -0.08 11.27 -1.82
N GLY A 227 -0.70 12.45 -1.81
CA GLY A 227 -2.04 12.68 -2.32
C GLY A 227 -3.17 12.31 -1.35
N ALA A 228 -2.86 11.77 -0.16
CA ALA A 228 -3.84 11.49 0.87
C ALA A 228 -4.41 12.78 1.48
N ILE A 229 -5.69 12.75 1.85
CA ILE A 229 -6.41 13.86 2.49
C ILE A 229 -7.04 13.32 3.78
N ALA A 230 -6.60 13.84 4.92
CA ALA A 230 -7.11 13.45 6.23
C ALA A 230 -8.17 14.46 6.72
N ASP A 231 -9.11 13.95 7.50
CA ASP A 231 -10.02 14.76 8.31
C ASP A 231 -9.24 15.37 9.47
N VAL A 232 -9.45 16.66 9.72
CA VAL A 232 -8.86 17.40 10.84
C VAL A 232 -9.96 17.89 11.76
N SER A 233 -9.79 17.66 13.06
CA SER A 233 -10.59 18.27 14.11
C SER A 233 -9.70 19.03 15.08
N MET A 234 -10.17 20.20 15.53
CA MET A 234 -9.48 21.03 16.51
C MET A 234 -10.47 21.59 17.51
N TYR A 235 -10.15 21.60 18.80
CA TYR A 235 -10.89 22.38 19.78
C TYR A 235 -9.96 22.86 20.91
N THR A 236 -10.40 23.87 21.64
CA THR A 236 -9.61 24.48 22.72
C THR A 236 -10.36 24.39 24.04
N LYS A 237 -9.65 24.03 25.13
CA LYS A 237 -10.20 24.03 26.49
C LYS A 237 -9.21 24.58 27.51
N ARG A 238 -9.75 25.13 28.61
CA ARG A 238 -8.91 25.49 29.77
C ARG A 238 -8.44 24.22 30.46
N ALA A 239 -7.18 24.20 30.89
CA ALA A 239 -6.61 23.07 31.61
C ALA A 239 -5.61 23.54 32.68
N ASP A 240 -5.36 22.69 33.67
CA ASP A 240 -4.23 22.84 34.60
C ASP A 240 -3.07 21.99 34.07
N THR A 241 -1.99 22.62 33.64
CA THR A 241 -0.78 21.95 33.13
C THR A 241 0.38 22.04 34.11
N SER A 242 0.14 22.43 35.37
CA SER A 242 1.18 22.65 36.40
C SER A 242 2.02 21.41 36.72
N ALA A 243 1.51 20.21 36.43
CA ALA A 243 2.26 18.96 36.55
C ALA A 243 3.39 18.82 35.50
N ASN A 244 3.40 19.63 34.43
CA ASN A 244 4.47 19.62 33.43
C ASN A 244 5.67 20.44 33.91
N VAL A 245 6.77 19.73 34.22
CA VAL A 245 8.04 20.31 34.71
C VAL A 245 8.76 21.21 33.69
N THR A 246 8.29 21.25 32.45
CA THR A 246 8.89 21.97 31.31
C THR A 246 8.12 23.25 30.96
N GLY A 247 7.67 24.00 31.97
CA GLY A 247 6.98 25.28 31.79
C GLY A 247 5.45 25.24 31.87
N GLY A 248 4.87 24.27 32.58
CA GLY A 248 3.43 24.17 32.85
C GLY A 248 2.87 25.29 33.73
N SER A 249 1.55 25.48 33.73
CA SER A 249 0.87 26.52 34.52
C SER A 249 -0.49 26.05 35.04
N THR A 250 -0.90 26.54 36.21
CA THR A 250 -2.20 26.25 36.83
C THR A 250 -3.40 26.85 36.08
N GLN A 251 -3.16 27.81 35.19
CA GLN A 251 -4.19 28.40 34.34
C GLN A 251 -3.74 28.35 32.88
N ASP A 252 -3.89 27.22 32.20
CA ASP A 252 -3.48 27.09 30.80
C ASP A 252 -4.68 26.97 29.86
N ILE A 253 -4.38 27.17 28.58
CA ILE A 253 -5.28 26.91 27.46
C ILE A 253 -4.59 25.85 26.61
N VAL A 254 -5.29 24.74 26.36
CA VAL A 254 -4.76 23.61 25.59
C VAL A 254 -5.58 23.46 24.32
N ASP A 255 -4.86 23.41 23.20
CA ASP A 255 -5.43 23.10 21.90
C ASP A 255 -5.29 21.60 21.65
N TYR A 256 -6.40 20.96 21.33
CA TYR A 256 -6.49 19.55 21.00
C TYR A 256 -6.71 19.43 19.50
N TRP A 257 -5.94 18.55 18.88
CA TRP A 257 -6.01 18.29 17.45
C TRP A 257 -6.11 16.79 17.20
N GLU A 258 -6.88 16.43 16.18
CA GLU A 258 -7.04 15.08 15.68
C GLU A 258 -6.86 15.08 14.16
N LEU A 259 -6.11 14.09 13.67
CA LEU A 259 -5.94 13.77 12.26
C LEU A 259 -6.46 12.36 12.03
N THR A 260 -7.42 12.22 11.11
CA THR A 260 -8.06 10.94 10.81
C THR A 260 -8.01 10.65 9.31
N LEU A 261 -7.38 9.55 8.93
CA LEU A 261 -7.38 9.04 7.55
C LEU A 261 -8.26 7.79 7.49
N THR A 262 -9.38 7.89 6.78
CA THR A 262 -10.29 6.76 6.56
C THR A 262 -10.16 6.27 5.12
N ILE A 263 -9.83 5.00 4.94
CA ILE A 263 -9.55 4.43 3.62
C ILE A 263 -10.04 2.98 3.51
N ALA A 264 -10.55 2.62 2.33
CA ALA A 264 -10.86 1.24 1.97
C ALA A 264 -9.93 0.79 0.84
N TYR A 265 -9.58 -0.49 0.85
CA TYR A 265 -8.76 -1.10 -0.21
C TYR A 265 -9.60 -2.08 -1.02
N ALA A 266 -9.32 -2.15 -2.33
CA ALA A 266 -10.01 -3.04 -3.23
C ALA A 266 -9.05 -3.65 -4.27
N LEU A 267 -9.36 -4.90 -4.62
CA LEU A 267 -8.82 -5.62 -5.77
C LEU A 267 -9.99 -6.18 -6.59
N PRO A 268 -9.83 -6.39 -7.90
CA PRO A 268 -10.83 -7.02 -8.74
C PRO A 268 -11.27 -8.38 -8.18
N PRO A 269 -12.59 -8.62 -8.03
CA PRO A 269 -13.09 -9.90 -7.56
C PRO A 269 -12.90 -10.95 -8.66
N LEU A 270 -12.33 -12.09 -8.32
CA LEU A 270 -12.20 -13.25 -9.20
C LEU A 270 -13.14 -14.36 -8.74
N SER A 271 -13.71 -15.09 -9.68
CA SER A 271 -14.77 -16.08 -9.40
C SER A 271 -14.27 -17.36 -8.74
N THR A 272 -12.97 -17.63 -8.81
CA THR A 272 -12.34 -18.80 -8.18
C THR A 272 -11.83 -18.45 -6.79
N VAL A 273 -12.21 -19.23 -5.77
CA VAL A 273 -11.68 -19.07 -4.41
C VAL A 273 -10.15 -19.21 -4.41
N GLY A 274 -9.47 -18.27 -3.75
CA GLY A 274 -8.00 -18.22 -3.69
C GLY A 274 -7.34 -17.69 -4.96
N GLU A 275 -8.10 -17.34 -6.00
CA GLU A 275 -7.53 -16.67 -7.16
C GLU A 275 -7.41 -15.16 -6.90
N SER A 276 -6.27 -14.59 -7.29
CA SER A 276 -6.03 -13.16 -7.19
C SER A 276 -5.16 -12.65 -8.33
N VAL A 277 -5.29 -11.36 -8.59
CA VAL A 277 -4.46 -10.58 -9.52
C VAL A 277 -3.10 -10.25 -8.92
N VAL A 278 -2.97 -10.33 -7.59
CA VAL A 278 -1.73 -10.11 -6.85
C VAL A 278 -1.01 -11.43 -6.66
N ALA A 279 0.27 -11.48 -6.96
CA ALA A 279 1.12 -12.62 -6.65
C ALA A 279 2.33 -12.22 -5.81
N LEU A 280 2.64 -13.04 -4.81
CA LEU A 280 3.89 -12.96 -4.06
C LEU A 280 4.97 -13.72 -4.82
N VAL A 281 6.14 -13.10 -4.97
CA VAL A 281 7.33 -13.73 -5.54
C VAL A 281 8.48 -13.55 -4.57
N GLY A 282 9.12 -14.66 -4.20
CA GLY A 282 10.31 -14.69 -3.37
C GLY A 282 11.53 -15.13 -4.15
N GLN A 283 12.70 -14.57 -3.81
CA GLN A 283 13.96 -15.16 -4.25
C GLN A 283 14.36 -16.24 -3.25
N ASN A 284 14.51 -17.48 -3.73
CA ASN A 284 15.00 -18.57 -2.90
C ASN A 284 16.50 -18.38 -2.64
N SER A 285 16.97 -18.79 -1.46
CA SER A 285 18.38 -18.81 -1.08
C SER A 285 19.15 -19.93 -1.77
#